data_AF-A0A3B9G4K2-F1
#
_entry.id   AF-A0A3B9G4K2-F1
#
_cell.length_a   1.000
_cell.length_b   1.000
_cell.length_c   1.000
_cell.angle_alpha   90.00
_cell.angle_beta   90.00
_cell.angle_gamma   90.00
#
_symmetry.space_group_name_H-M   'P 1'
#
loop_
_entity.id
_entity.type
_entity.pdbx_description
1 polymer ?
#
loop_
_entity_poly.entity_id
_entity_poly.type
_entity_poly.pdbx_seq_one_letter_code
_entity_poly.pdbx_strand_id
1 'polypeptide(L)'
;FYILASLLSIFSGTLLPLEITLFFAAPALYFFHLLYTGLLFGIFQAMGVYLGFNYAGGATLTALPGTLLELLSYLQFTSLQKTLLMIAAAGVISFFVYFLFTRFYYKYLALDLFQTGRKNHIVKGVIDAVGGVDNIKLTHSSTDRLVISLYDPTKLDANKIRSLGSVRVYDTKAGYAITFGAASTMVRLGISESMRESIRSTV
;
A
#
# COMPACT_ATOMS: atom_id res chain seq x y z
N PHE A 1 2.16 -12.20 -4.62
CA PHE A 1 2.65 -12.13 -3.23
C PHE A 1 1.62 -11.51 -2.29
N TYR A 2 1.26 -10.22 -2.41
CA TYR A 2 0.31 -9.56 -1.51
C TYR A 2 -1.02 -10.31 -1.34
N ILE A 3 -1.64 -10.76 -2.44
CA ILE A 3 -2.88 -11.56 -2.40
C ILE A 3 -2.69 -12.84 -1.55
N LEU A 4 -1.56 -13.54 -1.72
CA LEU A 4 -1.27 -14.75 -0.96
C LEU A 4 -1.08 -14.44 0.52
N ALA A 5 -0.32 -13.39 0.87
CA ALA A 5 -0.16 -12.95 2.26
C ALA A 5 -1.49 -12.56 2.91
N SER A 6 -2.38 -11.88 2.17
CA SER A 6 -3.73 -11.55 2.64
C SER A 6 -4.57 -12.80 2.87
N LEU A 7 -4.58 -13.75 1.93
CA LEU A 7 -5.30 -15.01 2.08
C LEU A 7 -4.78 -15.80 3.30
N LEU A 8 -3.47 -15.95 3.42
CA LEU A 8 -2.85 -16.61 4.58
C LEU A 8 -3.27 -15.94 5.89
N SER A 9 -3.30 -14.61 5.94
CA SER A 9 -3.70 -13.89 7.16
C SER A 9 -5.17 -14.12 7.51
N ILE A 10 -6.06 -14.10 6.51
CA ILE A 10 -7.51 -14.34 6.68
C ILE A 10 -7.80 -15.75 7.22
N PHE A 11 -7.09 -16.75 6.70
CA PHE A 11 -7.32 -18.16 7.07
C PHE A 11 -6.56 -18.59 8.34
N SER A 12 -5.35 -18.08 8.57
CA SER A 12 -4.58 -18.38 9.78
C SER A 12 -5.08 -17.62 11.01
N GLY A 13 -5.83 -16.54 10.78
CA GLY A 13 -6.34 -15.69 11.85
C GLY A 13 -5.29 -14.84 12.55
N THR A 14 -4.13 -14.66 11.90
CA THR A 14 -3.10 -13.72 12.33
C THR A 14 -2.76 -12.77 11.20
N LEU A 15 -2.64 -11.48 11.51
CA LEU A 15 -2.24 -10.45 10.55
C LEU A 15 -0.72 -10.41 10.31
N LEU A 16 0.05 -11.21 11.05
CA LEU A 16 1.52 -11.17 11.04
C LEU A 16 2.15 -11.25 9.64
N PRO A 17 1.72 -12.15 8.72
CA PRO A 17 2.31 -12.19 7.37
C PRO A 17 2.12 -10.89 6.59
N LEU A 18 0.96 -10.25 6.75
CA LEU A 18 0.63 -8.98 6.11
C LEU A 18 1.37 -7.81 6.78
N GLU A 19 1.44 -7.81 8.11
CA GLU A 19 2.14 -6.80 8.90
C GLU A 19 3.64 -6.76 8.60
N ILE A 20 4.30 -7.92 8.53
CA ILE A 20 5.72 -8.02 8.14
C ILE A 20 5.92 -7.46 6.74
N THR A 21 5.03 -7.83 5.80
CA THR A 21 5.08 -7.31 4.43
C THR A 21 4.93 -5.79 4.40
N LEU A 22 3.98 -5.24 5.17
CA LEU A 22 3.70 -3.81 5.23
C LEU A 22 4.85 -3.04 5.88
N PHE A 23 5.43 -3.59 6.95
CA PHE A 23 6.55 -3.02 7.68
C PHE A 23 7.76 -2.78 6.76
N PHE A 24 8.15 -3.79 5.97
CA PHE A 24 9.29 -3.66 5.06
C PHE A 24 8.98 -2.88 3.78
N ALA A 25 7.75 -2.97 3.26
CA ALA A 25 7.40 -2.31 1.99
C ALA A 25 7.02 -0.82 2.16
N ALA A 26 6.31 -0.48 3.23
CA ALA A 26 5.75 0.85 3.47
C ALA A 26 5.66 1.16 4.98
N PRO A 27 6.81 1.47 5.65
CA PRO A 27 6.86 1.65 7.10
C PRO A 27 5.87 2.67 7.65
N ALA A 28 5.67 3.82 6.98
CA ALA A 28 4.71 4.83 7.45
C ALA A 28 3.25 4.35 7.36
N LEU A 29 2.92 3.52 6.36
CA LEU A 29 1.60 2.90 6.26
C LEU A 29 1.41 1.84 7.36
N TYR A 30 2.48 1.17 7.77
CA TYR A 30 2.47 0.28 8.94
C TYR A 30 2.23 1.04 10.26
N PHE A 31 2.85 2.20 10.47
CA PHE A 31 2.55 3.04 11.64
C PHE A 31 1.09 3.48 11.68
N PHE A 32 0.53 3.89 10.54
CA PHE A 32 -0.90 4.16 10.43
C PHE A 32 -1.75 2.94 10.83
N HIS A 33 -1.38 1.75 10.36
CA HIS A 33 -2.06 0.51 10.71
C HIS A 33 -2.07 0.27 12.23
N LEU A 34 -0.92 0.40 12.91
CA LEU A 34 -0.82 0.23 14.37
C LEU A 34 -1.70 1.22 15.15
N LEU A 35 -1.74 2.49 14.73
CA LEU A 35 -2.59 3.50 15.35
C LEU A 35 -4.07 3.18 15.13
N TYR A 36 -4.43 2.82 13.90
CA TYR A 36 -5.82 2.53 13.54
C TYR A 36 -6.35 1.27 14.24
N THR A 37 -5.54 0.21 14.33
CA THR A 37 -5.93 -1.01 15.08
C THR A 37 -6.10 -0.70 16.55
N GLY A 38 -5.17 0.02 17.19
CA GLY A 38 -5.30 0.45 18.59
C GLY A 38 -6.57 1.26 18.86
N LEU A 39 -6.93 2.18 17.95
CA LEU A 39 -8.18 2.93 18.02
C LEU A 39 -9.41 2.02 17.91
N LEU A 40 -9.43 1.08 16.97
CA LEU A 40 -10.53 0.11 16.84
C LEU A 40 -10.72 -0.73 18.11
N PHE A 41 -9.61 -1.21 18.71
CA PHE A 41 -9.67 -1.92 19.99
C PHE A 41 -10.31 -1.07 21.09
N GLY A 42 -9.88 0.19 21.22
CA GLY A 42 -10.46 1.12 22.21
C GLY A 42 -11.95 1.40 21.96
N ILE A 43 -12.36 1.57 20.71
CA ILE A 43 -13.77 1.81 20.32
C ILE A 43 -14.63 0.59 20.64
N PHE A 44 -14.21 -0.61 20.25
CA PHE A 44 -14.97 -1.83 20.53
C PHE A 44 -15.11 -2.11 22.02
N GLN A 45 -14.04 -1.89 22.80
CA GLN A 45 -14.07 -1.97 24.26
C GLN A 45 -15.09 -0.99 24.86
N ALA A 46 -15.07 0.28 24.42
CA ALA A 46 -15.99 1.31 24.90
C ALA A 46 -17.45 1.03 24.54
N MET A 47 -17.69 0.43 23.37
CA MET A 47 -19.03 0.05 22.89
C MET A 47 -19.52 -1.29 23.48
N GLY A 48 -18.68 -2.01 24.23
CA GLY A 48 -19.00 -3.33 24.75
C GLY A 48 -19.20 -4.40 23.68
N VAL A 49 -18.52 -4.26 22.54
CA VAL A 49 -18.61 -5.18 21.39
C VAL A 49 -17.53 -6.24 21.54
N TYR A 50 -17.94 -7.46 21.88
CA TYR A 50 -17.03 -8.60 22.07
C TYR A 50 -17.53 -9.81 21.28
N LEU A 51 -16.62 -10.48 20.60
CA LEU A 51 -16.79 -11.85 20.14
C LEU A 51 -15.85 -12.76 20.96
N GLY A 52 -16.17 -14.05 21.08
CA GLY A 52 -15.36 -15.01 21.83
C GLY A 52 -16.18 -16.13 22.49
N PHE A 53 -15.49 -17.14 23.04
CA PHE A 53 -16.11 -18.30 23.68
C PHE A 53 -16.57 -17.97 25.12
N ASN A 54 -17.81 -18.29 25.47
CA ASN A 54 -18.28 -18.27 26.86
C ASN A 54 -17.79 -19.55 27.57
N TYR A 55 -16.82 -19.42 28.47
CA TYR A 55 -16.51 -20.48 29.45
C TYR A 55 -17.42 -20.29 30.68
N ALA A 56 -18.10 -21.34 31.12
CA ALA A 56 -19.07 -21.30 32.23
C ALA A 56 -18.47 -20.98 33.63
N GLY A 57 -17.18 -20.64 33.72
CA GLY A 57 -16.42 -20.46 34.96
C GLY A 57 -16.13 -19.00 35.37
N GLY A 58 -16.94 -18.02 34.95
CA GLY A 58 -16.92 -16.67 35.55
C GLY A 58 -15.75 -15.75 35.16
N ALA A 59 -14.82 -16.19 34.31
CA ALA A 59 -13.79 -15.33 33.72
C ALA A 59 -14.00 -15.28 32.20
N THR A 60 -14.64 -14.22 31.72
CA THR A 60 -14.75 -13.93 30.28
C THR A 60 -13.38 -13.62 29.70
N LEU A 61 -12.74 -14.63 29.09
CA LEU A 61 -11.67 -14.40 28.12
C LEU A 61 -12.34 -14.09 26.77
N THR A 62 -12.53 -12.80 26.50
CA THR A 62 -13.02 -12.32 25.20
C THR A 62 -11.87 -12.39 24.18
N ALA A 63 -11.92 -13.36 23.27
CA ALA A 63 -11.02 -13.41 22.12
C ALA A 63 -11.76 -12.92 20.87
N LEU A 64 -11.22 -11.90 20.21
CA LEU A 64 -11.68 -11.53 18.85
C LEU A 64 -11.68 -12.78 17.96
N PRO A 65 -12.64 -12.90 17.02
CA PRO A 65 -12.68 -14.05 16.12
C PRO A 65 -11.33 -14.14 15.44
N GLY A 66 -10.65 -15.27 15.62
CA GLY A 66 -9.32 -15.45 15.08
C GLY A 66 -9.40 -15.50 13.58
N THR A 67 -10.30 -16.34 13.05
CA THR A 67 -10.38 -16.61 11.61
C THR A 67 -11.69 -16.13 10.97
N LEU A 68 -11.70 -15.91 9.66
CA LEU A 68 -12.94 -15.63 8.92
C LEU A 68 -13.96 -16.76 9.08
N LEU A 69 -13.52 -18.03 9.08
CA LEU A 69 -14.42 -19.17 9.22
C LEU A 69 -15.11 -19.19 10.58
N GLU A 70 -14.38 -18.85 11.65
CA GLU A 70 -14.94 -18.69 12.98
C GLU A 70 -15.97 -17.56 13.03
N LEU A 71 -15.66 -16.39 12.45
CA LEU A 71 -16.61 -15.28 12.34
C LEU A 71 -17.90 -15.70 11.62
N LEU A 72 -17.79 -16.44 10.52
CA LEU A 72 -18.95 -16.93 9.77
C LEU A 72 -19.78 -17.93 10.57
N SER A 73 -19.13 -18.77 11.41
CA SER A 73 -19.84 -19.70 12.28
C SER A 73 -20.74 -18.99 13.29
N TYR A 74 -20.46 -17.73 13.65
CA TYR A 74 -21.29 -16.98 14.58
C TYR A 74 -22.58 -16.46 13.98
N LEU A 75 -22.71 -16.42 12.65
CA LEU A 75 -23.92 -15.94 11.96
C LEU A 75 -25.17 -16.74 12.30
N GLN A 76 -25.02 -17.99 12.72
CA GLN A 76 -26.13 -18.86 13.13
C GLN A 76 -26.73 -18.50 14.50
N PHE A 77 -26.03 -17.72 15.33
CA PHE A 77 -26.51 -17.35 16.66
C PHE A 77 -27.23 -16.01 16.65
N THR A 78 -28.56 -16.04 16.81
CA THR A 78 -29.41 -14.84 16.84
C THR A 78 -28.99 -13.85 17.93
N SER A 79 -28.50 -14.34 19.08
CA SER A 79 -28.03 -13.51 20.19
C SER A 79 -26.81 -12.63 19.84
N LEU A 80 -26.00 -13.04 18.84
CA LEU A 80 -24.80 -12.33 18.43
C LEU A 80 -25.01 -11.40 17.23
N GLN A 81 -26.20 -11.39 16.62
CA GLN A 81 -26.48 -10.64 15.39
C GLN A 81 -26.14 -9.14 15.52
N LYS A 82 -26.50 -8.52 16.64
CA LYS A 82 -26.20 -7.09 16.87
C LYS A 82 -24.70 -6.83 16.88
N THR A 83 -23.93 -7.67 17.56
CA THR A 83 -22.46 -7.59 17.63
C THR A 83 -21.83 -7.82 16.26
N LEU A 84 -22.30 -8.85 15.53
CA LEU A 84 -21.82 -9.15 14.18
C LEU A 84 -22.08 -8.02 13.20
N LEU A 85 -23.25 -7.37 13.29
CA LEU A 85 -23.58 -6.22 12.46
C LEU A 85 -22.68 -5.02 12.78
N MET A 86 -22.38 -4.77 14.06
CA MET A 86 -21.43 -3.72 14.47
C MET A 86 -20.01 -4.00 13.96
N ILE A 87 -19.53 -5.24 14.05
CA ILE A 87 -18.22 -5.65 13.52
C ILE A 87 -18.20 -5.51 11.99
N ALA A 88 -19.26 -5.95 11.29
CA ALA A 88 -19.36 -5.82 9.85
C ALA A 88 -19.36 -4.35 9.41
N ALA A 89 -20.12 -3.49 10.09
CA ALA A 89 -20.15 -2.05 9.83
C ALA A 89 -18.77 -1.41 10.06
N ALA A 90 -18.10 -1.74 11.16
CA ALA A 90 -16.73 -1.29 11.42
C ALA A 90 -15.75 -1.81 10.35
N GLY A 91 -15.92 -3.02 9.85
CA GLY A 91 -15.14 -3.59 8.75
C GLY A 91 -15.31 -2.82 7.44
N VAL A 92 -16.54 -2.44 7.09
CA VAL A 92 -16.82 -1.60 5.91
C VAL A 92 -16.20 -0.21 6.05
N ILE A 93 -16.36 0.42 7.22
CA ILE A 93 -15.73 1.73 7.50
C ILE A 93 -14.21 1.60 7.39
N SER A 94 -13.63 0.56 7.99
CA SER A 94 -12.20 0.26 7.92
C SER A 94 -11.72 0.11 6.49
N PHE A 95 -12.47 -0.61 5.65
CA PHE A 95 -12.14 -0.77 4.24
C PHE A 95 -11.98 0.57 3.53
N PHE A 96 -12.94 1.49 3.69
CA PHE A 96 -12.86 2.81 3.06
C PHE A 96 -11.72 3.65 3.62
N VAL A 97 -11.52 3.63 4.94
CA VAL A 97 -10.43 4.37 5.61
C VAL A 97 -9.06 3.89 5.09
N TYR A 98 -8.82 2.57 5.08
CA TYR A 98 -7.58 1.99 4.55
C TYR A 98 -7.41 2.25 3.05
N PHE A 99 -8.49 2.13 2.27
CA PHE A 99 -8.44 2.38 0.83
C PHE A 99 -8.02 3.82 0.51
N LEU A 100 -8.66 4.79 1.15
CA LEU A 100 -8.36 6.22 0.98
C LEU A 100 -6.95 6.55 1.47
N PHE A 101 -6.58 6.08 2.66
CA PHE A 101 -5.27 6.39 3.24
C PHE A 101 -4.13 5.76 2.44
N THR A 102 -4.30 4.53 1.95
CA THR A 102 -3.29 3.88 1.08
C THR A 102 -3.11 4.65 -0.23
N ARG A 103 -4.20 5.10 -0.86
CA ARG A 103 -4.14 5.94 -2.07
C ARG A 103 -3.42 7.26 -1.80
N PHE A 104 -3.73 7.90 -0.68
CA PHE A 104 -3.06 9.11 -0.23
C PHE A 104 -1.56 8.89 -0.01
N TYR A 105 -1.20 7.78 0.66
CA TYR A 105 0.19 7.41 0.95
C TYR A 105 1.05 7.30 -0.32
N TYR A 106 0.63 6.46 -1.28
CA TYR A 106 1.41 6.24 -2.50
C TYR A 106 1.46 7.46 -3.43
N LYS A 107 0.52 8.40 -3.28
CA LYS A 107 0.49 9.64 -4.07
C LYS A 107 1.36 10.75 -3.46
N TYR A 108 1.41 10.86 -2.13
CA TYR A 108 1.99 12.03 -1.46
C TYR A 108 3.07 11.71 -0.41
N LEU A 109 2.93 10.64 0.36
CA LEU A 109 3.79 10.38 1.54
C LEU A 109 4.99 9.47 1.25
N ALA A 110 4.96 8.68 0.18
CA ALA A 110 5.93 7.60 -0.03
C ALA A 110 7.41 8.03 -0.27
N LEU A 111 7.65 9.26 -0.75
CA LEU A 111 9.00 9.84 -0.88
C LEU A 111 9.19 11.12 -0.06
N ASP A 112 8.10 11.85 0.17
CA ASP A 112 8.20 13.25 0.55
C ASP A 112 7.22 13.60 1.67
N LEU A 113 7.33 12.87 2.79
CA LEU A 113 6.58 13.11 4.02
C LEU A 113 6.69 14.57 4.52
N PHE A 114 7.79 15.26 4.21
CA PHE A 114 8.09 16.62 4.69
C PHE A 114 8.30 17.66 3.57
N GLN A 115 7.89 17.39 2.32
CA GLN A 115 8.07 18.32 1.18
C GLN A 115 9.51 18.84 1.00
N THR A 116 10.48 17.96 1.18
CA THR A 116 11.93 18.15 1.03
C THR A 116 12.38 18.46 -0.41
N GLY A 117 11.49 18.38 -1.40
CA GLY A 117 11.83 18.56 -2.82
C GLY A 117 12.48 17.32 -3.45
N ARG A 118 12.67 16.24 -2.67
CA ARG A 118 13.27 14.98 -3.10
C ARG A 118 12.50 14.33 -4.24
N LYS A 119 11.16 14.44 -4.25
CA LYS A 119 10.32 13.99 -5.38
C LYS A 119 10.80 14.58 -6.70
N ASN A 120 10.92 15.90 -6.77
CA ASN A 120 11.27 16.61 -7.99
C ASN A 120 12.69 16.29 -8.45
N HIS A 121 13.62 16.15 -7.51
CA HIS A 121 15.00 15.75 -7.81
C HIS A 121 15.05 14.36 -8.45
N ILE A 122 14.36 13.36 -7.87
CA ILE A 122 14.32 12.00 -8.42
C ILE A 122 13.62 11.98 -9.78
N VAL A 123 12.48 12.66 -9.93
CA VAL A 123 11.73 12.72 -11.19
C VAL A 123 12.59 13.31 -12.31
N LYS A 124 13.20 14.48 -12.08
CA LYS A 124 14.09 15.12 -13.07
C LYS A 124 15.30 14.24 -13.38
N GLY A 125 15.94 13.70 -12.35
CA GLY A 125 17.08 12.80 -12.53
C GLY A 125 16.75 11.57 -13.36
N VAL A 126 15.58 10.97 -13.16
CA VAL A 126 15.11 9.81 -13.95
C VAL A 126 14.84 10.22 -15.39
N ILE A 127 14.17 11.35 -15.62
CA ILE A 127 13.91 11.88 -16.98
C ILE A 127 15.24 12.12 -17.72
N ASP A 128 16.22 12.74 -17.07
CA ASP A 128 17.54 12.95 -17.66
C ASP A 128 18.25 11.64 -17.96
N ALA A 129 18.17 10.67 -17.04
CA ALA A 129 18.82 9.37 -17.18
C ALA A 129 18.22 8.51 -18.29
N VAL A 130 16.97 8.76 -18.70
CA VAL A 130 16.37 8.09 -19.85
C VAL A 130 16.54 8.87 -21.16
N GLY A 131 17.28 9.98 -21.15
CA GLY A 131 17.53 10.78 -22.36
C GLY A 131 16.45 11.82 -22.67
N GLY A 132 15.68 12.25 -21.67
CA GLY A 132 14.66 13.28 -21.80
C GLY A 132 13.23 12.74 -21.89
N VAL A 133 12.27 13.65 -21.74
CA VAL A 133 10.83 13.34 -21.74
C VAL A 133 10.38 12.74 -23.07
N ASP A 134 10.95 13.23 -24.18
CA ASP A 134 10.61 12.81 -25.53
C ASP A 134 11.03 11.37 -25.84
N ASN A 135 11.98 10.82 -25.06
CA ASN A 135 12.39 9.42 -25.20
C ASN A 135 11.45 8.45 -24.47
N ILE A 136 10.50 8.95 -23.68
CA ILE A 136 9.57 8.14 -22.89
C ILE A 136 8.31 7.85 -23.71
N LYS A 137 8.15 6.59 -24.10
CA LYS A 137 6.97 6.11 -24.83
C LYS A 137 5.77 5.91 -23.89
N LEU A 138 6.01 5.22 -22.77
CA LEU A 138 4.94 4.88 -21.85
C LEU A 138 5.49 4.61 -20.44
N THR A 139 4.71 4.96 -19.41
CA THR A 139 5.07 4.69 -18.01
C THR A 139 3.95 3.94 -17.27
N HIS A 140 4.34 2.92 -16.52
CA HIS A 140 3.48 2.19 -15.60
C HIS A 140 4.15 2.05 -14.24
N SER A 141 3.37 1.85 -13.18
CA SER A 141 3.92 1.63 -11.84
C SER A 141 3.11 0.57 -11.11
N SER A 142 3.82 -0.24 -10.35
CA SER A 142 3.29 -1.11 -9.31
C SER A 142 3.56 -0.49 -7.94
N THR A 143 3.36 -1.25 -6.87
CA THR A 143 3.63 -0.79 -5.50
C THR A 143 5.12 -0.57 -5.24
N ASP A 144 6.00 -1.35 -5.88
CA ASP A 144 7.45 -1.33 -5.64
C ASP A 144 8.30 -0.93 -6.88
N ARG A 145 7.69 -0.92 -8.07
CA ARG A 145 8.39 -0.78 -9.36
C ARG A 145 7.77 0.28 -10.25
N LEU A 146 8.62 1.01 -10.95
CA LEU A 146 8.33 1.88 -12.08
C LEU A 146 8.77 1.17 -13.36
N VAL A 147 7.90 1.04 -14.35
CA VAL A 147 8.23 0.48 -15.67
C VAL A 147 8.18 1.59 -16.69
N ILE A 148 9.26 1.77 -17.44
CA ILE A 148 9.41 2.80 -18.47
C ILE A 148 9.70 2.12 -19.81
N SER A 149 8.83 2.35 -20.78
CA SER A 149 9.07 2.01 -22.18
C SER A 149 9.71 3.20 -22.88
N LEU A 150 10.78 2.97 -23.62
CA LEU A 150 11.56 4.02 -24.29
C LEU A 150 11.47 3.89 -25.81
N TYR A 151 11.61 5.00 -26.52
CA TYR A 151 11.76 5.00 -27.99
C TYR A 151 13.17 4.55 -28.39
N ASP A 152 14.18 5.09 -27.72
CA ASP A 152 15.59 4.76 -27.92
C ASP A 152 16.21 4.26 -26.59
N PRO A 153 16.37 2.93 -26.44
CA PRO A 153 16.97 2.33 -25.25
C PRO A 153 18.44 2.69 -25.03
N THR A 154 19.18 3.13 -26.07
CA THR A 154 20.63 3.39 -25.97
C THR A 154 20.96 4.61 -25.10
N LYS A 155 19.98 5.51 -24.91
CA LYS A 155 20.09 6.71 -24.09
C LYS A 155 19.87 6.46 -22.59
N LEU A 156 19.55 5.22 -22.20
CA LEU A 156 19.32 4.86 -20.80
C LEU A 156 20.64 4.75 -20.03
N ASP A 157 20.84 5.64 -19.06
CA ASP A 157 21.91 5.54 -18.08
C ASP A 157 21.40 4.85 -16.80
N ALA A 158 21.62 3.54 -16.73
CA ALA A 158 21.26 2.74 -15.55
C ALA A 158 22.06 3.12 -14.29
N ASN A 159 23.27 3.67 -14.41
CA ASN A 159 24.08 4.05 -13.25
C ASN A 159 23.53 5.32 -12.60
N LYS A 160 23.11 6.30 -13.41
CA LYS A 160 22.42 7.50 -12.92
C LYS A 160 21.08 7.15 -12.25
N ILE A 161 20.34 6.17 -12.77
CA ILE A 161 19.10 5.70 -12.10
C ILE A 161 19.41 5.08 -10.72
N ARG A 162 20.50 4.31 -10.60
CA ARG A 162 20.95 3.74 -9.32
C ARG A 162 21.36 4.80 -8.31
N SER A 163 22.06 5.86 -8.73
CA SER A 163 22.47 6.95 -7.83
C SER A 163 21.29 7.75 -7.27
N LEU A 164 20.14 7.75 -7.97
CA LEU A 164 18.89 8.35 -7.49
C LEU A 164 18.15 7.51 -6.44
N GLY A 165 18.74 6.37 -6.02
CA GLY A 165 18.21 5.51 -4.97
C GLY A 165 17.38 4.32 -5.46
N SER A 166 17.48 3.95 -6.74
CA SER A 166 16.86 2.71 -7.21
C SER A 166 17.62 1.49 -6.68
N VAL A 167 16.90 0.48 -6.20
CA VAL A 167 17.49 -0.78 -5.71
C VAL A 167 17.91 -1.67 -6.89
N ARG A 168 17.12 -1.66 -7.98
CA ARG A 168 17.34 -2.52 -9.14
C ARG A 168 16.84 -1.86 -10.41
N VAL A 169 17.56 -2.07 -11.50
CA VAL A 169 17.17 -1.72 -12.87
C VAL A 169 17.38 -2.94 -13.74
N TYR A 170 16.36 -3.38 -14.46
CA TYR A 170 16.42 -4.56 -15.31
C TYR A 170 15.40 -4.50 -16.46
N ASP A 171 15.69 -5.21 -17.53
CA ASP A 171 14.85 -5.24 -18.72
C ASP A 171 13.63 -6.18 -18.54
N THR A 172 12.51 -5.83 -19.17
CA THR A 172 11.27 -6.59 -19.22
C THR A 172 10.65 -6.47 -20.60
N LYS A 173 9.69 -7.36 -20.92
CA LYS A 173 8.98 -7.29 -22.21
C LYS A 173 8.26 -5.95 -22.46
N ALA A 174 7.93 -5.20 -21.40
CA ALA A 174 7.25 -3.91 -21.50
C ALA A 174 8.21 -2.70 -21.51
N GLY A 175 9.51 -2.92 -21.31
CA GLY A 175 10.53 -1.88 -21.13
C GLY A 175 11.36 -2.09 -19.86
N TYR A 176 11.96 -1.03 -19.35
CA TYR A 176 12.85 -1.10 -18.18
C TYR A 176 12.07 -1.01 -16.88
N ALA A 177 12.24 -1.99 -16.00
CA ALA A 177 11.71 -1.98 -14.65
C ALA A 177 12.75 -1.45 -13.66
N ILE A 178 12.35 -0.43 -12.91
CA ILE A 178 13.16 0.30 -11.93
C ILE A 178 12.49 0.16 -10.57
N THR A 179 13.19 -0.41 -9.59
CA THR A 179 12.67 -0.62 -8.23
C THR A 179 12.99 0.58 -7.35
N PHE A 180 12.03 1.48 -7.15
CA PHE A 180 12.10 2.57 -6.17
C PHE A 180 11.35 2.25 -4.86
N GLY A 181 10.73 1.06 -4.74
CA GLY A 181 9.87 0.74 -3.60
C GLY A 181 8.58 1.57 -3.65
N ALA A 182 8.05 1.94 -2.48
CA ALA A 182 6.78 2.68 -2.36
C ALA A 182 6.75 3.99 -3.16
N ALA A 183 7.92 4.57 -3.41
CA ALA A 183 8.14 5.76 -4.21
C ALA A 183 7.73 5.64 -5.69
N SER A 184 7.69 4.42 -6.24
CA SER A 184 7.58 4.18 -7.69
C SER A 184 6.35 4.83 -8.32
N THR A 185 5.21 4.79 -7.60
CA THR A 185 3.98 5.44 -8.07
C THR A 185 4.11 6.96 -8.10
N MET A 186 4.78 7.55 -7.11
CA MET A 186 5.00 8.99 -7.06
C MET A 186 5.94 9.47 -8.17
N VAL A 187 7.01 8.73 -8.44
CA VAL A 187 7.93 9.02 -9.55
C VAL A 187 7.20 8.94 -10.89
N ARG A 188 6.40 7.90 -11.12
CA ARG A 188 5.58 7.77 -12.34
C ARG A 188 4.65 8.97 -12.53
N LEU A 189 3.96 9.39 -11.47
CA LEU A 189 3.05 10.53 -11.52
C LEU A 189 3.80 11.82 -11.88
N GLY A 190 4.97 12.07 -11.28
CA GLY A 190 5.81 13.23 -11.63
C GLY A 190 6.34 13.20 -13.06
N ILE A 191 6.71 12.03 -13.57
CA ILE A 191 7.09 11.87 -15.00
C ILE A 191 5.88 12.16 -15.89
N SER A 192 4.70 11.62 -15.55
CA SER A 192 3.47 11.85 -16.32
C SER A 192 3.05 13.32 -16.31
N GLU A 193 3.27 14.04 -15.20
CA GLU A 193 3.11 15.50 -15.11
C GLU A 193 4.07 16.21 -16.06
N SER A 194 5.36 15.86 -16.02
CA SER A 194 6.39 16.45 -16.90
C SER A 194 6.13 16.20 -18.40
N MET A 195 5.64 15.01 -18.77
CA MET A 195 5.22 14.68 -20.14
C MET A 195 4.04 15.53 -20.61
N ARG A 196 3.10 15.87 -19.73
CA ARG A 196 1.96 16.73 -20.09
C ARG A 196 2.37 18.17 -20.26
N GLU A 197 3.34 18.64 -19.46
CA GLU A 197 3.88 19.98 -19.56
C GLU A 197 4.68 20.20 -20.84
N SER A 198 5.51 19.24 -21.26
CA SER A 198 6.29 19.34 -22.50
C SER A 198 5.41 19.40 -23.76
N ILE A 199 4.31 18.64 -23.78
CA ILE A 199 3.33 18.71 -24.88
C ILE A 199 2.69 20.10 -24.93
N ARG A 200 2.34 20.67 -23.78
CA ARG A 200 1.72 22.01 -23.71
C ARG A 200 2.66 23.15 -24.10
N SER A 201 3.96 23.03 -23.88
CA SER A 201 4.93 24.05 -24.28
C SER A 201 5.29 24.02 -25.77
N THR A 202 4.91 22.95 -26.48
CA THR A 202 5.23 22.75 -27.91
C THR A 202 4.07 23.16 -28.82
N VAL A 203 2.87 23.39 -28.25
CA VAL A 203 1.66 23.89 -28.92
C VAL A 203 1.52 25.37 -28.69
#